data_AF-A0A0Q4JI25-F1
#
_entry.id   AF-A0A0Q4JI25-F1
#
_cell.length_a   1.000
_cell.length_b   1.000
_cell.length_c   1.000
_cell.angle_alpha   90.00
_cell.angle_beta   90.00
_cell.angle_gamma   90.00
#
_symmetry.space_group_name_H-M   'P 1'
#
loop_
_entity.id
_entity.type
_entity.pdbx_description
1 polymer ?
#
loop_
_entity_poly.entity_id
_entity_poly.type
_entity_poly.pdbx_seq_one_letter_code
_entity_poly.pdbx_strand_id
1 'polypeptide(L)'
;MCPEPGPRDLFLVIIINGRRAAIQHADEYERWRVAAERLAASEKCDVKVLPMSGSEMMNFLGIEPAPPQPIANLDPAFREQAVKNCMDVLRECNGSYDREVALDLLGHLGVMQ
;
A
#
# COMPACT_ATOMS: atom_id res chain seq x y z
N MET A 1 20.11 -1.73 5.38
CA MET A 1 19.28 -0.52 5.56
C MET A 1 17.83 -0.94 5.45
N CYS A 2 17.00 -0.51 6.40
CA CYS A 2 15.55 -0.72 6.40
C CYS A 2 14.92 0.64 6.04
N PRO A 3 14.50 0.87 4.79
CA PRO A 3 13.84 2.11 4.43
C PRO A 3 12.43 2.15 5.03
N GLU A 4 12.00 3.34 5.45
CA GLU A 4 10.66 3.56 5.99
C GLU A 4 9.59 3.37 4.90
N PRO A 5 8.41 2.81 5.23
CA PRO A 5 7.30 2.67 4.30
C PRO A 5 6.75 4.04 3.88
N GLY A 6 6.51 4.21 2.58
CA GLY A 6 5.78 5.33 2.03
C GLY A 6 4.26 5.10 2.04
N PRO A 7 3.45 6.10 1.62
CA PRO A 7 1.98 6.03 1.67
C PRO A 7 1.33 4.90 0.86
N ARG A 8 2.06 4.31 -0.09
CA ARG A 8 1.58 3.23 -0.98
C ARG A 8 2.07 1.85 -0.57
N ASP A 9 2.91 1.77 0.45
CA ASP A 9 3.49 0.52 0.93
C ASP A 9 2.55 -0.09 1.95
N LEU A 10 2.01 -1.26 1.60
CA LEU A 10 1.03 -1.97 2.42
C LEU A 10 1.67 -3.12 3.21
N PHE A 11 2.83 -3.58 2.75
CA PHE A 11 3.51 -4.75 3.26
C PHE A 11 4.99 -4.48 3.50
N LEU A 12 5.61 -5.37 4.27
CA LEU A 12 7.04 -5.48 4.50
C LEU A 12 7.49 -6.87 4.08
N VAL A 13 8.56 -6.96 3.30
CA VAL A 13 9.26 -8.22 3.05
C VAL A 13 10.52 -8.30 3.91
N ILE A 14 10.65 -9.40 4.64
CA ILE A 14 11.82 -9.70 5.46
C ILE A 14 12.71 -10.67 4.70
N ILE A 15 13.95 -10.26 4.49
CA ILE A 15 14.97 -11.04 3.77
C ILE A 15 16.13 -11.31 4.73
N ILE A 16 16.52 -12.56 4.88
CA ILE A 16 17.65 -13.02 5.70
C ILE A 16 18.66 -13.72 4.77
N ASN A 17 19.90 -13.24 4.73
CA ASN A 17 20.98 -13.76 3.87
C ASN A 17 20.55 -13.91 2.40
N GLY A 18 19.83 -12.91 1.88
CA GLY A 18 19.31 -12.90 0.51
C GLY A 18 18.10 -13.82 0.27
N ARG A 19 17.61 -14.53 1.30
CA ARG A 19 16.42 -15.38 1.21
C ARG A 19 15.23 -14.75 1.90
N ARG A 20 14.06 -14.92 1.30
CA ARG A 20 12.79 -14.44 1.84
C ARG A 20 12.42 -15.28 3.06
N ALA A 21 12.13 -14.60 4.16
CA ALA A 21 11.78 -15.24 5.42
C ALA A 21 10.30 -15.03 5.77
N ALA A 22 9.77 -13.83 5.54
CA ALA A 22 8.39 -13.49 5.89
C ALA A 22 7.87 -12.28 5.12
N ILE A 23 6.55 -12.11 5.15
CA ILE A 23 5.80 -10.94 4.69
C ILE A 23 4.93 -10.48 5.85
N GLN A 24 4.92 -9.19 6.13
CA GLN A 24 4.19 -8.57 7.24
C GLN A 24 3.48 -7.31 6.78
N HIS A 25 2.62 -6.75 7.61
CA HIS A 25 1.95 -5.47 7.32
C HIS A 25 2.89 -4.28 7.57
N ALA A 26 2.73 -3.22 6.77
CA ALA A 26 3.56 -2.02 6.85
C ALA A 26 3.40 -1.22 8.16
N ASP A 27 2.25 -1.32 8.82
CA ASP A 27 1.99 -0.69 10.13
C ASP A 27 2.86 -1.27 11.26
N GLU A 28 3.40 -2.47 11.08
CA GLU A 28 4.33 -3.10 12.02
C GLU A 28 5.82 -2.75 11.74
N TYR A 29 6.11 -1.73 10.93
CA TYR A 29 7.48 -1.42 10.50
C TYR A 29 8.48 -1.29 11.64
N GLU A 30 8.19 -0.49 12.67
CA GLU A 30 9.14 -0.29 13.78
C GLU A 30 9.42 -1.59 14.54
N ARG A 31 8.39 -2.43 14.73
CA ARG A 31 8.53 -3.74 15.37
C ARG A 31 9.52 -4.62 14.59
N TRP A 32 9.34 -4.69 13.28
CA TRP A 32 10.16 -5.56 12.43
C TRP A 32 11.55 -4.98 12.15
N ARG A 33 11.71 -3.66 12.06
CA ARG A 33 13.00 -2.99 11.98
C ARG A 33 13.86 -3.32 13.20
N VAL A 34 13.33 -3.16 14.40
CA VAL A 34 14.05 -3.46 15.65
C VAL A 34 14.36 -4.95 15.77
N ALA A 35 13.42 -5.83 15.39
CA ALA A 35 13.67 -7.27 15.40
C ALA A 35 14.78 -7.69 14.42
N ALA A 36 14.80 -7.10 13.21
CA ALA A 36 15.82 -7.36 12.21
C ALA A 36 17.21 -6.90 12.66
N GLU A 37 17.32 -5.71 13.25
CA GLU A 37 18.59 -5.19 13.80
C GLU A 37 19.13 -6.09 14.92
N ARG A 38 18.26 -6.57 15.82
CA ARG A 38 18.65 -7.50 16.90
C ARG A 38 19.15 -8.83 16.34
N LEU A 39 18.44 -9.40 15.37
CA LEU A 39 18.79 -10.68 14.76
C LEU A 39 20.10 -10.60 13.97
N ALA A 40 20.29 -9.51 13.21
CA ALA A 40 21.53 -9.27 12.46
C ALA A 40 22.75 -9.19 13.41
N ALA A 41 22.59 -8.54 14.56
CA ALA A 41 23.63 -8.43 15.57
C ALA A 41 23.93 -9.75 16.29
N SER A 42 22.91 -10.55 16.62
CA SER A 42 23.10 -11.81 17.37
C SER A 42 23.68 -12.92 16.50
N GLU A 43 23.15 -13.10 15.28
CA GLU A 43 23.48 -14.23 14.42
C GLU A 43 24.55 -13.91 13.37
N LYS A 44 25.06 -12.68 13.33
CA LYS A 44 25.99 -12.19 12.29
C LYS A 44 25.48 -12.46 10.87
N CYS A 45 24.21 -12.17 10.63
CA CYS A 45 23.54 -12.36 9.33
C CYS A 45 23.13 -11.02 8.70
N ASP A 46 22.88 -11.02 7.39
CA ASP A 46 22.30 -9.86 6.70
C ASP A 46 20.78 -9.95 6.76
N VAL A 47 20.14 -8.98 7.41
CA VAL A 47 18.68 -8.88 7.48
C VAL A 47 18.22 -7.57 6.83
N LYS A 48 17.25 -7.66 5.93
CA LYS A 48 16.61 -6.51 5.28
C LYS A 48 15.11 -6.55 5.54
N VAL A 49 14.57 -5.41 5.91
CA VAL A 49 13.13 -5.15 5.96
C VAL A 49 12.86 -4.13 4.86
N LEU A 50 12.14 -4.54 3.82
CA LEU A 50 11.86 -3.69 2.67
C LEU A 50 10.35 -3.46 2.56
N PRO A 51 9.89 -2.21 2.41
CA PRO A 51 8.50 -1.93 2.13
C PRO A 51 8.13 -2.42 0.73
N MET A 52 6.86 -2.75 0.57
CA MET A 52 6.30 -3.32 -0.64
C MET A 52 4.85 -2.85 -0.83
N SER A 53 4.56 -2.38 -2.04
CA SER A 53 3.21 -2.03 -2.48
C SER A 53 2.36 -3.27 -2.76
N GLY A 54 1.04 -3.08 -2.87
CA GLY A 54 0.13 -4.18 -3.22
C GLY A 54 0.40 -4.78 -4.61
N SER A 55 0.83 -3.98 -5.58
CA SER A 55 1.18 -4.48 -6.92
C SER A 55 2.45 -5.32 -6.91
N GLU A 56 3.47 -4.90 -6.16
CA GLU A 56 4.68 -5.70 -5.96
C GLU A 56 4.37 -7.02 -5.23
N MET A 57 3.44 -7.01 -4.27
CA MET A 57 2.95 -8.22 -3.61
C MET A 57 2.24 -9.18 -4.58
N MET A 58 1.36 -8.66 -5.44
CA MET A 58 0.67 -9.47 -6.45
C MET A 58 1.67 -10.09 -7.43
N ASN A 59 2.60 -9.29 -7.95
CA ASN A 59 3.69 -9.78 -8.79
C ASN A 59 4.53 -10.84 -8.06
N PHE A 60 4.80 -10.63 -6.78
CA PHE A 60 5.56 -11.55 -5.93
C PHE A 60 4.85 -12.90 -5.77
N LEU A 61 3.52 -12.89 -5.65
CA LEU A 61 2.68 -14.09 -5.54
C LEU A 61 2.35 -14.73 -6.91
N GLY A 62 2.80 -14.13 -8.01
CA GLY A 62 2.45 -14.57 -9.36
C GLY A 62 0.98 -14.38 -9.70
N ILE A 63 0.30 -13.45 -9.02
CA ILE A 63 -1.09 -13.12 -9.25
C ILE A 63 -1.13 -12.06 -10.34
N GLU A 64 -1.65 -12.43 -11.49
CA GLU A 64 -2.03 -11.45 -12.50
C GLU A 64 -3.36 -10.82 -12.08
N PRO A 65 -3.40 -9.48 -11.85
CA PRO A 65 -4.66 -8.82 -11.56
C PRO A 65 -5.59 -8.95 -12.78
N ALA A 66 -6.87 -9.19 -12.50
CA ALA A 66 -7.88 -9.12 -13.54
C ALA A 66 -7.82 -7.74 -14.24
N PRO A 67 -8.20 -7.65 -15.53
CA PRO A 67 -8.28 -6.38 -16.21
C PRO A 67 -9.10 -5.39 -15.38
N PRO A 68 -8.66 -4.13 -15.25
CA PRO A 68 -9.43 -3.13 -14.52
C PRO A 68 -10.83 -3.08 -15.12
N GLN A 69 -11.84 -3.34 -14.29
CA GLN A 69 -13.21 -3.17 -14.74
C GLN A 69 -13.47 -1.67 -14.91
N PRO A 70 -14.19 -1.25 -15.97
CA PRO A 70 -14.62 0.12 -16.09
C PRO A 70 -15.33 0.55 -14.81
N ILE A 71 -15.00 1.74 -14.30
CA ILE A 71 -15.65 2.32 -13.11
C ILE A 71 -17.18 2.36 -13.28
N ALA A 72 -17.67 2.43 -14.52
CA ALA A 72 -19.09 2.33 -14.87
C ALA A 72 -19.77 1.00 -14.47
N ASN A 73 -18.99 -0.07 -14.26
CA ASN A 73 -19.47 -1.40 -13.88
C ASN A 73 -19.31 -1.68 -12.38
N LEU A 74 -18.90 -0.69 -11.58
CA LEU A 74 -18.89 -0.84 -10.12
C LEU A 74 -20.31 -1.09 -9.62
N ASP A 75 -20.43 -1.97 -8.62
CA ASP A 75 -21.66 -2.12 -7.84
C ASP A 75 -22.11 -0.74 -7.33
N PRO A 76 -23.40 -0.36 -7.48
CA PRO A 76 -23.93 0.89 -6.96
C PRO A 76 -23.52 1.20 -5.52
N ALA A 77 -23.49 0.21 -4.64
CA ALA A 77 -23.09 0.40 -3.24
C ALA A 77 -21.60 0.78 -3.11
N PHE A 78 -20.74 0.17 -3.93
CA PHE A 78 -19.32 0.52 -3.99
C PHE A 78 -19.12 1.92 -4.55
N ARG A 79 -19.89 2.30 -5.58
CA ARG A 79 -19.82 3.65 -6.16
C ARG A 79 -20.23 4.70 -5.13
N GLU A 80 -21.33 4.51 -4.42
CA GLU A 80 -21.78 5.42 -3.37
C GLU A 80 -20.72 5.58 -2.26
N GLN A 81 -20.13 4.47 -1.81
CA GLN A 81 -19.09 4.52 -0.80
C GLN A 81 -17.80 5.19 -1.30
N ALA A 82 -17.39 4.95 -2.55
CA ALA A 82 -16.23 5.61 -3.15
C ALA A 82 -16.45 7.12 -3.25
N VAL A 83 -17.62 7.57 -3.70
CA VAL A 83 -17.98 8.99 -3.74
C VAL A 83 -17.96 9.62 -2.36
N LYS A 84 -18.54 8.95 -1.37
CA LYS A 84 -18.51 9.41 0.02
C LYS A 84 -17.07 9.60 0.52
N ASN A 85 -16.21 8.60 0.34
CA ASN A 85 -14.82 8.66 0.76
C ASN A 85 -14.06 9.82 0.09
N CYS A 86 -14.25 10.03 -1.22
CA CYS A 86 -13.65 11.16 -1.91
C CYS A 86 -14.14 12.51 -1.36
N MET A 87 -15.44 12.64 -1.09
CA MET A 87 -16.00 13.85 -0.50
C MET A 87 -15.47 14.10 0.92
N ASP A 88 -15.26 13.05 1.70
CA ASP A 88 -14.68 13.14 3.03
C ASP A 88 -13.21 13.60 2.95
N VAL A 89 -12.41 13.06 2.02
CA VAL A 89 -11.04 13.55 1.74
C VAL A 89 -11.04 15.03 1.36
N LEU A 90 -11.96 15.48 0.51
CA LEU A 90 -12.06 16.89 0.12
C LEU A 90 -12.50 17.82 1.26
N ARG A 91 -13.13 17.29 2.31
CA ARG A 91 -13.54 18.07 3.50
C ARG A 91 -12.47 18.06 4.58
N GLU A 92 -11.84 16.92 4.80
CA GLU A 92 -11.01 16.66 5.98
C GLU A 92 -9.51 16.77 5.68
N CYS A 93 -9.08 16.54 4.44
CA CYS A 93 -7.67 16.59 4.06
C CYS A 93 -7.28 17.95 3.48
N ASN A 94 -6.13 18.46 3.93
CA ASN A 94 -5.51 19.69 3.43
C ASN A 94 -4.42 19.44 2.38
N GLY A 95 -4.07 18.18 2.12
CA GLY A 95 -3.04 17.81 1.15
C GLY A 95 -3.48 18.10 -0.28
N SER A 96 -2.74 18.95 -0.99
CA SER A 96 -3.06 19.31 -2.39
C SER A 96 -3.13 18.07 -3.30
N TYR A 97 -2.22 17.11 -3.10
CA TYR A 97 -2.18 15.87 -3.87
C TYR A 97 -3.40 14.98 -3.62
N ASP A 98 -3.73 14.72 -2.35
CA ASP A 98 -4.86 13.85 -1.99
C ASP A 98 -6.19 14.41 -2.48
N ARG A 99 -6.33 15.75 -2.45
CA ARG A 99 -7.50 16.46 -2.97
C ARG A 99 -7.58 16.39 -4.50
N GLU A 100 -6.46 16.54 -5.20
CA GLU A 100 -6.41 16.41 -6.67
C GLU A 100 -6.80 15.00 -7.11
N VAL A 101 -6.26 13.97 -6.45
CA VAL A 101 -6.61 12.57 -6.70
C VAL A 101 -8.09 12.29 -6.41
N ALA A 102 -8.64 12.85 -5.33
CA ALA A 102 -10.06 12.72 -5.01
C ALA A 102 -10.96 13.38 -6.06
N LEU A 103 -10.59 14.56 -6.58
CA LEU A 103 -11.32 15.24 -7.65
C LEU A 103 -11.28 14.44 -8.96
N ASP A 104 -10.10 13.95 -9.35
CA ASP A 104 -9.95 13.13 -10.56
C ASP A 104 -10.79 11.85 -10.49
N LEU A 105 -10.78 11.16 -9.34
CA LEU A 105 -11.60 9.97 -9.12
C LEU A 105 -13.10 10.27 -9.17
N LEU A 106 -13.55 11.41 -8.63
CA LEU A 106 -14.95 11.84 -8.72
C LEU A 106 -15.38 12.14 -10.17
N GLY A 107 -14.46 12.66 -10.99
CA GLY A 107 -14.66 12.82 -12.44
C GLY A 107 -14.85 11.47 -13.14
N HIS A 108 -13.98 10.50 -12.85
CA HIS A 108 -14.10 9.14 -13.39
C HIS A 108 -15.37 8.40 -12.90
N LEU A 109 -15.84 8.71 -11.68
CA LEU A 109 -17.10 8.23 -11.13
C LEU A 109 -18.33 8.95 -11.69
N GLY A 110 -18.15 9.95 -12.57
CA GLY A 110 -19.23 10.70 -13.22
C GLY A 110 -20.03 11.60 -12.27
N VAL A 111 -19.44 12.00 -11.14
CA VAL A 111 -20.07 12.90 -10.16
C VAL A 111 -19.85 14.36 -10.51
N MET A 112 -18.71 14.69 -11.12
CA MET A 112 -18.38 16.02 -11.59
C MET A 112 -18.36 16.02 -13.12
N GLN A 113 -19.18 16.88 -13.73
CA GLN A 113 -19.18 17.18 -15.16
C GLN A 113 -18.65 18.60 -15.38
#